data_AF-A0A1F2SG90-F1
#
_entry.id   AF-A0A1F2SG90-F1
#
_cell.length_a   1.000
_cell.length_b   1.000
_cell.length_c   1.000
_cell.angle_alpha   90.00
_cell.angle_beta   90.00
_cell.angle_gamma   90.00
#
_symmetry.space_group_name_H-M   'P 1'
#
loop_
_entity.id
_entity.type
_entity.pdbx_description
1 polymer ?
#
loop_
_entity_poly.entity_id
_entity_poly.type
_entity_poly.pdbx_seq_one_letter_code
_entity_poly.pdbx_strand_id
1 'polypeptide(L)'
;MEEMRIKGTGVAIPGLNSTQVKSVTTLVPPHGVARAFDALVEPLITHVLGSCSESRTLAILRDTLLPRLMSGELRLSDAHRSMQETPIC
;
A
#
# COMPACT_ATOMS: atom_id res chain seq x y z
N MET A 1 -31.47 -2.67 -12.47
CA MET A 1 -30.91 -3.48 -11.36
C MET A 1 -31.22 -4.96 -11.62
N GLU A 2 -30.70 -5.56 -12.70
CA GLU A 2 -30.92 -7.00 -13.00
C GLU A 2 -29.75 -7.67 -13.74
N GLU A 3 -28.60 -6.98 -13.86
CA GLU A 3 -27.40 -7.53 -14.52
C GLU A 3 -26.31 -7.87 -13.47
N MET A 4 -26.73 -8.22 -12.24
CA MET A 4 -25.86 -8.51 -11.08
C MET A 4 -26.03 -9.97 -10.62
N ARG A 5 -26.12 -10.95 -11.54
CA ARG A 5 -26.39 -12.34 -11.11
C ARG A 5 -25.86 -13.50 -11.96
N ILE A 6 -24.88 -13.30 -12.83
CA ILE A 6 -24.28 -14.42 -13.56
C ILE A 6 -22.75 -14.35 -13.50
N LYS A 7 -22.18 -15.31 -12.76
CA LYS A 7 -20.75 -15.65 -12.59
C LYS A 7 -19.94 -14.78 -11.62
N GLY A 8 -20.34 -14.85 -10.35
CA GLY A 8 -19.38 -14.73 -9.25
C GLY A 8 -18.38 -15.90 -9.31
N THR A 9 -17.33 -15.76 -10.11
CA THR A 9 -16.14 -16.59 -9.95
C THR A 9 -15.45 -16.08 -8.69
N GLY A 10 -15.48 -16.86 -7.61
CA GLY A 10 -14.84 -16.56 -6.33
C GLY A 10 -13.31 -16.45 -6.43
N VAL A 11 -12.84 -15.48 -7.19
CA VAL A 11 -11.44 -15.15 -7.38
C VAL A 11 -11.28 -13.71 -6.93
N ALA A 12 -10.31 -13.45 -6.06
CA ALA A 12 -9.95 -12.12 -5.61
C ALA A 12 -9.56 -11.16 -6.77
N ILE A 13 -9.39 -11.69 -7.98
CA ILE A 13 -9.11 -10.94 -9.21
C ILE A 13 -10.05 -11.44 -10.32
N PRO A 14 -10.98 -10.60 -10.82
CA PRO A 14 -11.83 -10.95 -11.96
C PRO A 14 -10.97 -11.28 -13.21
N GLY A 15 -11.21 -12.43 -13.84
CA GLY A 15 -10.59 -12.80 -15.12
C GLY A 15 -9.36 -13.71 -15.08
N LEU A 16 -8.92 -14.16 -13.89
CA LEU A 16 -7.78 -15.07 -13.72
C LEU A 16 -8.22 -16.35 -13.00
N ASN A 17 -8.22 -17.49 -13.71
CA ASN A 17 -8.50 -18.80 -13.10
C ASN A 17 -7.21 -19.60 -12.84
N SER A 18 -7.26 -20.57 -11.92
CA SER A 18 -6.08 -21.37 -11.53
C SER A 18 -5.44 -22.14 -12.70
N THR A 19 -6.23 -22.48 -13.72
CA THR A 19 -5.74 -23.16 -14.92
C THR A 19 -4.90 -22.22 -15.77
N GLN A 20 -5.32 -20.96 -15.90
CA GLN A 20 -4.58 -19.92 -16.63
C GLN A 20 -3.22 -19.64 -15.98
N VAL A 21 -3.18 -19.50 -14.65
CA VAL A 21 -1.90 -19.29 -13.93
C VAL A 21 -0.92 -20.44 -14.15
N LYS A 22 -1.40 -21.68 -14.09
CA LYS A 22 -0.56 -22.88 -14.30
C LYS A 22 -0.08 -23.04 -15.74
N SER A 23 -0.79 -22.48 -16.71
CA SER A 23 -0.43 -22.55 -18.13
C SER A 23 0.63 -21.54 -18.56
N VAL A 24 1.04 -20.62 -17.68
CA VAL A 24 2.08 -19.63 -17.99
C VAL A 24 3.46 -20.29 -18.00
N THR A 25 4.03 -20.45 -19.18
CA THR A 25 5.43 -20.86 -19.34
C THR A 25 6.35 -19.78 -18.80
N THR A 26 7.16 -20.12 -17.79
CA THR A 26 8.09 -19.19 -17.13
C THR A 26 9.47 -19.82 -17.05
N LEU A 27 10.51 -18.98 -17.14
CA LEU A 27 11.88 -19.40 -16.89
C LEU A 27 12.10 -19.61 -15.39
N VAL A 28 12.57 -20.79 -14.99
CA VAL A 28 12.94 -21.07 -13.60
C VAL A 28 14.46 -20.97 -13.45
N PRO A 29 14.99 -19.90 -12.86
CA PRO A 29 16.44 -19.76 -12.66
C PRO A 29 16.93 -20.71 -11.56
N PRO A 30 18.24 -21.04 -11.52
CA PRO A 30 18.83 -21.72 -10.38
C PRO A 30 18.61 -20.94 -9.08
N HIS A 31 18.37 -21.64 -7.97
CA HIS A 31 18.06 -21.02 -6.68
C HIS A 31 19.08 -19.96 -6.23
N GLY A 32 20.37 -20.15 -6.52
CA GLY A 32 21.40 -19.17 -6.19
C GLY A 32 21.22 -17.83 -6.91
N VAL A 33 20.83 -17.87 -8.19
CA VAL A 33 20.56 -16.67 -8.99
C VAL A 33 19.31 -15.96 -8.52
N ALA A 34 18.24 -16.71 -8.25
CA ALA A 34 17.00 -16.16 -7.70
C ALA A 34 17.25 -15.42 -6.38
N ARG A 35 17.95 -16.04 -5.42
CA ARG A 35 18.25 -15.40 -4.13
C ARG A 35 19.13 -14.16 -4.26
N ALA A 36 20.11 -14.18 -5.16
CA ALA A 36 20.96 -13.02 -5.38
C ALA A 36 20.16 -11.85 -5.97
N PHE A 37 19.24 -12.12 -6.88
CA PHE A 37 18.31 -11.12 -7.40
C PHE A 37 17.38 -10.59 -6.30
N ASP A 38 16.76 -11.48 -5.52
CA ASP A 38 15.86 -11.10 -4.43
C ASP A 38 16.55 -10.18 -3.43
N ALA A 39 17.78 -10.52 -3.00
CA ALA A 39 18.55 -9.71 -2.07
C ALA A 39 18.85 -8.28 -2.59
N LEU A 40 18.93 -8.10 -3.92
CA LEU A 40 19.14 -6.79 -4.53
C LEU A 40 17.84 -6.00 -4.66
N VAL A 41 16.72 -6.67 -4.96
CA VAL A 41 15.45 -6.02 -5.32
C VAL A 41 14.54 -5.82 -4.11
N GLU A 42 14.55 -6.72 -3.13
CA GLU A 42 13.77 -6.65 -1.90
C GLU A 42 13.87 -5.30 -1.17
N PRO A 43 15.06 -4.73 -0.90
CA PRO A 43 15.16 -3.44 -0.23
C PRO A 43 14.56 -2.30 -1.06
N LEU A 44 14.67 -2.35 -2.39
CA LEU A 44 14.11 -1.33 -3.29
C LEU A 44 12.58 -1.35 -3.25
N ILE A 45 11.98 -2.54 -3.36
CA ILE A 45 10.53 -2.70 -3.28
C ILE A 45 10.01 -2.29 -1.90
N THR A 46 10.72 -2.70 -0.84
CA THR A 46 10.38 -2.32 0.55
C THR A 46 10.38 -0.80 0.71
N HIS A 47 11.39 -0.12 0.18
CA HIS A 47 11.47 1.33 0.23
C HIS A 47 10.33 1.99 -0.55
N VAL A 48 10.03 1.53 -1.76
CA VAL A 48 8.92 2.06 -2.56
C VAL A 48 7.59 1.92 -1.82
N LEU A 49 7.32 0.75 -1.26
CA LEU A 49 6.09 0.50 -0.50
C LEU A 49 6.02 1.36 0.76
N GLY A 50 7.14 1.50 1.48
CA GLY A 50 7.27 2.38 2.64
C GLY A 50 6.94 3.84 2.30
N SER A 51 7.58 4.39 1.26
CA SER A 51 7.33 5.77 0.80
C SER A 51 5.89 5.97 0.33
N CYS A 52 5.28 4.99 -0.34
CA CYS A 52 3.87 5.05 -0.73
C CYS A 52 2.95 5.11 0.49
N SER A 53 3.24 4.30 1.51
CA SER A 53 2.47 4.29 2.76
C SER A 53 2.59 5.62 3.51
N GLU A 54 3.83 6.12 3.66
CA GLU A 54 4.09 7.40 4.31
C GLU A 54 3.41 8.56 3.58
N SER A 55 3.57 8.63 2.25
CA SER A 55 2.93 9.66 1.43
C SER A 55 1.40 9.65 1.60
N ARG A 56 0.78 8.47 1.65
CA ARG A 56 -0.66 8.33 1.92
C ARG A 56 -1.01 8.84 3.31
N THR A 57 -0.26 8.48 4.34
CA THR A 57 -0.48 8.95 5.71
C THR A 57 -0.36 10.47 5.79
N LEU A 58 0.67 11.06 5.17
CA LEU A 58 0.87 12.52 5.12
C LEU A 58 -0.27 13.23 4.39
N ALA A 59 -0.74 12.67 3.28
CA ALA A 59 -1.89 13.21 2.55
C ALA A 59 -3.16 13.20 3.42
N ILE A 60 -3.44 12.09 4.11
CA ILE A 60 -4.58 11.97 5.02
C ILE A 60 -4.47 12.99 6.17
N LEU A 61 -3.28 13.10 6.78
CA LEU A 61 -3.03 14.06 7.84
C LEU A 61 -3.25 15.50 7.36
N ARG A 62 -2.71 15.86 6.19
CA ARG A 62 -2.96 17.17 5.58
C ARG A 62 -4.45 17.41 5.37
N ASP A 63 -5.15 16.47 4.75
CA ASP A 63 -6.57 16.64 4.40
C ASP A 63 -7.46 16.69 5.65
N THR A 64 -7.02 16.10 6.76
CA THR A 64 -7.71 16.15 8.06
C THR A 64 -7.41 17.44 8.83
N LEU A 65 -6.15 17.89 8.84
CA LEU A 65 -5.70 19.01 9.67
C LEU A 65 -5.93 20.35 8.98
N LEU A 66 -5.74 20.44 7.66
CA LEU A 66 -5.83 21.71 6.92
C LEU A 66 -7.19 22.39 7.09
N PRO A 67 -8.35 21.69 6.99
CA PRO A 67 -9.65 22.32 7.21
C PRO A 67 -9.79 22.91 8.62
N ARG A 68 -9.32 22.20 9.65
CA ARG A 68 -9.41 22.61 11.07
C ARG A 68 -8.46 23.74 11.43
N LEU A 69 -7.30 23.79 10.77
CA LEU A 69 -6.36 24.90 10.88
C LEU A 69 -6.92 26.16 10.20
N MET A 70 -7.55 26.00 9.03
CA MET A 70 -8.19 27.12 8.31
C MET A 70 -9.43 27.66 9.03
N SER A 71 -10.22 26.81 9.69
CA SER A 71 -11.37 27.26 10.50
C SER A 71 -10.98 27.85 11.86
N GLY A 72 -9.71 27.68 12.29
CA GLY A 72 -9.22 28.13 13.59
C GLY A 72 -9.64 27.25 14.77
N GLU A 73 -10.32 26.12 14.51
CA GLU A 73 -10.67 25.11 15.52
C GLU A 73 -9.45 24.38 16.09
N LEU A 74 -8.34 24.37 15.35
CA LEU A 74 -7.06 23.84 15.79
C LEU A 74 -6.02 24.96 15.73
N ARG A 75 -5.37 25.27 16.85
CA ARG A 75 -4.23 26.18 16.87
C ARG A 75 -2.93 25.38 16.68
N LEU A 76 -1.99 25.96 15.94
CA LEU A 76 -0.67 25.35 15.67
C LEU A 76 0.07 24.94 16.96
N SER A 77 -0.07 25.73 18.02
CA SER A 77 0.50 25.45 19.34
C SER A 77 -0.01 24.14 19.96
N ASP A 78 -1.27 23.81 19.73
CA ASP A 78 -1.93 22.61 20.28
C ASP A 78 -1.63 21.39 19.42
N ALA A 79 -1.58 21.55 18.10
CA ALA A 79 -1.16 20.50 17.17
C ALA A 79 0.30 20.07 17.36
N HIS A 80 1.20 21.02 17.64
CA HIS A 80 2.60 20.72 17.91
C HIS A 80 2.80 19.92 19.20
N ARG A 81 1.93 20.11 20.20
CA ARG A 81 1.95 19.37 21.47
C ARG A 81 1.49 17.92 21.29
N SER A 82 0.38 17.69 20.58
CA SER A 82 -0.15 16.34 20.37
C SER A 82 0.75 15.44 19.51
N MET A 83 1.57 16.00 18.63
CA MET A 83 2.52 15.23 17.82
C MET A 83 3.76 14.79 18.61
N GLN A 84 4.15 15.53 19.66
CA GLN A 84 5.32 15.20 20.50
C GLN A 84 5.04 14.12 21.55
N GLU A 85 3.78 13.76 21.76
CA GLU A 85 3.37 12.73 22.72
C GLU A 85 3.42 11.30 22.16
N THR A 86 3.98 11.08 20.97
CA THR A 86 4.24 9.73 20.47
C THR A 86 5.65 9.32 20.91
N PRO A 87 5.82 8.53 22.00
CA PRO A 87 7.10 7.93 22.29
C PRO A 87 7.46 7.00 21.13
N ILE A 88 8.53 7.34 20.43
CA ILE A 88 9.24 6.44 19.54
C ILE A 88 9.68 5.28 20.44
N CYS A 89 9.02 4.12 20.28
CA CYS A 89 9.47 2.85 20.82
C CYS A 89 10.28 2.15 19.73
#